data_AF-A0A1B8DWB7-F1
#
_entry.id   AF-A0A1B8DWB7-F1
#
_cell.length_a   1.000
_cell.length_b   1.000
_cell.length_c   1.000
_cell.angle_alpha   90.00
_cell.angle_beta   90.00
_cell.angle_gamma   90.00
#
_symmetry.space_group_name_H-M   'P 1'
#
loop_
_entity.id
_entity.type
_entity.pdbx_description
1 polymer ?
#
loop_
_entity_poly.entity_id
_entity_poly.type
_entity_poly.pdbx_seq_one_letter_code
_entity_poly.pdbx_strand_id
1 'polypeptide(L)'
;MATTDNPPTESSDPSYIDYELFLDPSFSAPAFANTLVLTTNNATDTPLDLSTPLSRVLFDIQEVDSHIHTLTSASALPLLSHTESQAHASSHIVAELSSQAASLNDSYARLEREVISRHEAAEEVQRVSERLWHTVRLGRSVGRALQLGRQLEVQMSEQAPRNAQSREDHRSTVRASNTILSCRALLAANGPGEEGENLEKVHAIAALQRELIAPAERSLHAKAQQVIRDFSMSTLTGSGSTYAQAEDAKSRATSALQTLYLLSPQPPRGGKNTRFEAEWMVQSIQEYLRVALTTSTTSIIRALGVLRTLDDALLLVSARSQNLVALELLLASLKPPPLAGLSAPPTFLVPVLAALETSSLTSYFWRSLASALSPRVQELVKAGGVQARTLKSNRSGVRDMVAESVARGCQVPSGAGKMRDERRMAEWEREVAVMVGAVVGGLGR
;
A
#
# COMPACT_ATOMS: atom_id res chain seq x y z
N MET A 1 -42.28 -57.53 22.64
CA MET A 1 -43.29 -58.54 23.02
C MET A 1 -42.54 -59.83 23.29
N ALA A 2 -42.12 -60.03 24.54
CA ALA A 2 -41.53 -61.28 25.01
C ALA A 2 -42.48 -61.80 26.09
N THR A 3 -43.11 -62.93 25.78
CA THR A 3 -43.98 -63.70 26.66
C THR A 3 -43.16 -64.20 27.84
N THR A 4 -43.42 -63.65 29.02
CA THR A 4 -42.96 -64.21 30.30
C THR A 4 -43.77 -65.48 30.55
N ASP A 5 -43.21 -66.61 30.18
CA ASP A 5 -43.70 -67.93 30.57
C ASP A 5 -43.40 -68.09 32.06
N ASN A 6 -44.44 -67.94 32.87
CA ASN A 6 -44.39 -68.15 34.31
C ASN A 6 -44.32 -69.68 34.52
N PRO A 7 -43.28 -70.24 35.15
CA PRO A 7 -43.29 -71.66 35.48
C PRO A 7 -44.44 -71.93 36.46
N PRO A 8 -45.10 -73.11 36.37
CA PRO A 8 -46.22 -73.44 37.22
C PRO A 8 -45.77 -73.40 38.68
N THR A 9 -46.52 -72.68 39.51
CA THR A 9 -46.44 -72.76 40.96
C THR A 9 -46.72 -74.20 41.38
N GLU A 10 -45.67 -75.00 41.55
CA GLU A 10 -45.76 -76.25 42.28
C GLU A 10 -46.23 -75.88 43.69
N SER A 11 -47.40 -76.42 44.03
CA SER A 11 -47.97 -76.37 45.37
C SER A 11 -46.93 -76.87 46.36
N SER A 12 -46.36 -75.97 47.16
CA SER A 12 -45.48 -76.33 48.27
C SER A 12 -46.26 -77.22 49.21
N ASP A 13 -45.88 -78.49 49.30
CA ASP A 13 -46.27 -79.32 50.43
C ASP A 13 -45.97 -78.54 51.72
N PRO A 14 -46.83 -78.61 52.76
CA PRO A 14 -46.59 -77.91 54.01
C PRO A 14 -45.31 -78.45 54.65
N SER A 15 -44.18 -77.83 54.33
CA SER A 15 -42.88 -78.14 54.94
C SER A 15 -42.97 -77.84 56.42
N TYR A 16 -42.58 -78.83 57.22
CA TYR A 16 -42.54 -78.71 58.68
C TYR A 16 -41.42 -77.78 59.16
N ILE A 17 -40.55 -77.35 58.24
CA ILE A 17 -39.44 -76.44 58.46
C ILE A 17 -39.79 -75.07 57.88
N ASP A 18 -39.64 -74.04 58.71
CA ASP A 18 -39.78 -72.65 58.31
C ASP A 18 -38.48 -72.16 57.63
N TYR A 19 -38.39 -72.35 56.31
CA TYR A 19 -37.23 -71.94 55.52
C TYR A 19 -37.04 -70.43 55.46
N GLU A 20 -38.10 -69.63 55.69
CA GLU A 20 -37.99 -68.16 55.68
C GLU A 20 -37.18 -67.66 56.87
N LEU A 21 -37.33 -68.30 58.04
CA LEU A 21 -36.52 -68.01 59.23
C LEU A 21 -35.02 -68.26 59.00
N PHE A 22 -34.66 -69.27 58.19
CA PHE A 22 -33.26 -69.63 57.91
C PHE A 22 -32.61 -68.79 56.80
N LEU A 23 -33.41 -68.28 55.87
CA LEU A 23 -32.94 -67.42 54.78
C LEU A 23 -32.94 -65.93 55.15
N ASP A 24 -33.48 -65.57 56.33
CA ASP A 24 -33.46 -64.20 56.84
C ASP A 24 -32.01 -63.73 57.10
N PRO A 25 -31.58 -62.57 56.56
CA PRO A 25 -30.24 -62.02 56.78
C PRO A 25 -29.91 -61.69 58.26
N SER A 26 -30.91 -61.67 59.14
CA SER A 26 -30.77 -61.47 60.59
C SER A 26 -30.71 -62.77 61.42
N PHE A 27 -30.78 -63.93 60.77
CA PHE A 27 -30.75 -65.23 61.44
C PHE A 27 -29.43 -65.43 62.21
N SER A 28 -29.53 -65.85 63.47
CA SER A 28 -28.37 -66.20 64.29
C SER A 28 -28.54 -67.56 64.96
N ALA A 29 -27.64 -68.49 64.58
CA ALA A 29 -27.61 -69.86 65.10
C ALA A 29 -27.64 -69.97 66.64
N PRO A 30 -26.87 -69.17 67.43
CA PRO A 30 -26.89 -69.29 68.88
C PRO A 30 -28.20 -68.78 69.52
N ALA A 31 -28.85 -67.77 68.94
CA ALA A 31 -30.13 -67.27 69.46
C ALA A 31 -31.27 -68.27 69.18
N PHE A 32 -31.28 -68.86 67.98
CA PHE A 32 -32.22 -69.92 67.62
C PHE A 32 -32.07 -71.14 68.52
N ALA A 33 -30.83 -71.61 68.75
CA ALA A 33 -30.56 -72.72 69.68
C ALA A 33 -31.01 -72.42 71.11
N ASN A 34 -30.80 -71.18 71.59
CA ASN A 34 -31.25 -70.76 72.92
C ASN A 34 -32.79 -70.74 73.02
N THR A 35 -33.49 -70.19 72.02
CA THR A 35 -34.95 -70.24 71.96
C THR A 35 -35.45 -71.67 71.98
N LEU A 36 -34.81 -72.59 71.25
CA LEU A 36 -35.21 -74.00 71.19
C LEU A 36 -35.07 -74.69 72.56
N VAL A 37 -33.94 -74.49 73.26
CA VAL A 37 -33.69 -75.01 74.61
C VAL A 37 -34.70 -74.47 75.63
N LEU A 38 -35.04 -73.17 75.54
CA LEU A 38 -36.03 -72.52 76.40
C LEU A 38 -37.46 -72.99 76.11
N THR A 39 -37.79 -73.36 74.88
CA THR A 39 -39.11 -73.90 74.52
C THR A 39 -39.31 -75.35 74.94
N THR A 40 -38.24 -76.16 75.00
CA THR A 40 -38.34 -77.59 75.32
C THR A 40 -38.23 -77.89 76.82
N ASN A 41 -37.76 -76.96 77.64
CA ASN A 41 -37.51 -77.17 79.08
C ASN A 41 -38.32 -76.20 79.95
N ASN A 42 -38.85 -76.69 81.08
CA ASN A 42 -39.48 -75.83 82.09
C ASN A 42 -38.45 -75.40 83.15
N ALA A 43 -38.66 -74.22 83.76
CA ALA A 43 -37.70 -73.62 84.71
C ALA A 43 -37.45 -74.42 86.01
N THR A 44 -38.18 -75.51 86.23
CA THR A 44 -38.05 -76.40 87.40
C THR A 44 -37.41 -77.76 87.08
N ASP A 45 -37.07 -78.05 85.81
CA ASP A 45 -36.46 -79.32 85.43
C ASP A 45 -34.97 -79.39 85.82
N THR A 46 -34.59 -80.41 86.59
CA THR A 46 -33.19 -80.75 86.90
C THR A 46 -33.01 -82.28 86.79
N PRO A 47 -32.16 -82.81 85.88
CA PRO A 47 -31.28 -82.12 84.93
C PRO A 47 -31.99 -81.62 83.65
N LEU A 48 -31.39 -80.61 83.01
CA LEU A 48 -31.85 -80.02 81.75
C LEU A 48 -31.80 -81.04 80.60
N ASP A 49 -32.89 -81.20 79.87
CA ASP A 49 -32.94 -82.09 78.72
C ASP A 49 -32.43 -81.38 77.45
N LEU A 50 -31.21 -81.74 77.05
CA LEU A 50 -30.57 -81.31 75.81
C LEU A 50 -30.78 -82.29 74.66
N SER A 51 -31.31 -83.48 74.94
CA SER A 51 -31.46 -84.52 73.92
C SER A 51 -32.62 -84.20 72.97
N THR A 52 -33.74 -83.71 73.51
CA THR A 52 -34.91 -83.29 72.73
C THR A 52 -34.60 -82.12 71.78
N PRO A 53 -34.04 -80.98 72.20
CA PRO A 53 -33.71 -79.89 71.28
C PRO A 53 -32.62 -80.25 70.26
N LEU A 54 -31.64 -81.07 70.65
CA LEU A 54 -30.60 -81.54 69.73
C LEU A 54 -31.16 -82.49 68.67
N SER A 55 -32.01 -83.45 69.07
CA SER A 55 -32.67 -84.36 68.12
C SER A 55 -33.55 -83.59 67.13
N ARG A 56 -34.18 -82.51 67.58
CA ARG A 56 -34.95 -81.63 66.70
C ARG A 56 -34.09 -80.97 65.63
N VAL A 57 -33.01 -80.30 66.04
CA VAL A 57 -32.11 -79.62 65.10
C VAL A 57 -31.45 -80.60 64.14
N LEU A 58 -31.08 -81.79 64.61
CA LEU A 58 -30.54 -82.84 63.73
C LEU A 58 -31.55 -83.30 62.69
N PHE A 59 -32.83 -83.44 63.07
CA PHE A 59 -33.89 -83.77 62.13
C PHE A 59 -34.06 -82.66 61.10
N ASP A 60 -34.10 -81.40 61.53
CA ASP A 60 -34.25 -80.25 60.63
C ASP A 60 -33.06 -80.15 59.64
N ILE A 61 -31.82 -80.38 60.09
CA ILE A 61 -30.62 -80.40 59.22
C ILE A 61 -30.71 -81.54 58.21
N GLN A 62 -31.08 -82.75 58.66
CA GLN A 62 -31.19 -83.91 57.78
C GLN A 62 -32.26 -83.70 56.72
N GLU A 63 -33.38 -83.07 57.06
CA GLU A 63 -34.45 -82.76 56.13
C GLU A 63 -34.05 -81.66 55.15
N VAL A 64 -33.38 -80.59 55.60
CA VAL A 64 -32.81 -79.56 54.69
C VAL A 64 -31.81 -80.18 53.72
N ASP A 65 -30.90 -81.02 54.21
CA ASP A 65 -29.87 -81.66 53.37
C ASP A 65 -30.50 -82.64 52.38
N SER A 66 -31.50 -83.43 52.83
CA SER A 66 -32.29 -84.30 51.98
C SER A 66 -33.06 -83.51 50.92
N HIS A 67 -33.65 -82.37 51.28
CA HIS A 67 -34.41 -81.52 50.37
C HIS A 67 -33.49 -80.83 49.36
N ILE A 68 -32.36 -80.28 49.78
CA ILE A 68 -31.33 -79.74 48.89
C ILE A 68 -30.81 -80.84 47.96
N HIS A 69 -30.53 -82.03 48.48
CA HIS A 69 -30.08 -83.16 47.67
C HIS A 69 -31.15 -83.58 46.66
N THR A 70 -32.42 -83.63 47.07
CA THR A 70 -33.55 -84.02 46.21
C THR A 70 -33.78 -82.98 45.12
N LEU A 71 -33.83 -81.68 45.48
CA LEU A 71 -33.95 -80.60 44.51
C LEU A 71 -32.73 -80.55 43.58
N THR A 72 -31.52 -80.60 44.12
CA THR A 72 -30.29 -80.54 43.31
C THR A 72 -30.18 -81.76 42.41
N SER A 73 -30.58 -82.95 42.84
CA SER A 73 -30.57 -84.16 42.00
C SER A 73 -31.70 -84.17 40.97
N ALA A 74 -32.91 -83.74 41.34
CA ALA A 74 -34.05 -83.65 40.44
C ALA A 74 -33.88 -82.54 39.39
N SER A 75 -33.33 -81.38 39.79
CA SER A 75 -33.08 -80.23 38.93
C SER A 75 -31.62 -80.11 38.47
N ALA A 76 -30.80 -81.16 38.64
CA ALA A 76 -29.39 -81.17 38.21
C ALA A 76 -29.26 -80.84 36.73
N LEU A 77 -30.10 -81.48 35.90
CA LEU A 77 -30.10 -81.31 34.46
C LEU A 77 -30.52 -79.88 34.04
N PRO A 78 -31.63 -79.31 34.56
CA PRO A 78 -31.98 -77.91 34.35
C PRO A 78 -30.88 -76.92 34.73
N LEU A 79 -30.25 -77.05 35.90
CA LEU A 79 -29.20 -76.13 36.35
C LEU A 79 -27.94 -76.22 35.49
N LEU A 80 -27.53 -77.43 35.11
CA LEU A 80 -26.44 -77.65 34.17
C LEU A 80 -26.77 -77.08 32.79
N SER A 81 -27.98 -77.31 32.27
CA SER A 81 -28.40 -76.75 30.98
C SER A 81 -28.47 -75.22 31.00
N HIS A 82 -28.88 -74.61 32.12
CA HIS A 82 -28.93 -73.17 32.27
C HIS A 82 -27.53 -72.57 32.30
N THR A 83 -26.64 -73.11 33.13
CA THR A 83 -25.24 -72.67 33.20
C THR A 83 -24.50 -72.90 31.89
N GLU A 84 -24.76 -74.00 31.19
CA GLU A 84 -24.24 -74.27 29.85
C GLU A 84 -24.77 -73.24 28.84
N SER A 85 -26.07 -72.95 28.84
CA SER A 85 -26.67 -71.95 27.94
C SER A 85 -26.14 -70.55 28.22
N GLN A 86 -25.90 -70.20 29.48
CA GLN A 86 -25.35 -68.90 29.88
C GLN A 86 -23.87 -68.78 29.51
N ALA A 87 -23.09 -69.86 29.69
CA ALA A 87 -21.70 -69.93 29.23
C ALA A 87 -21.61 -69.85 27.70
N HIS A 88 -22.52 -70.51 26.99
CA HIS A 88 -22.61 -70.45 25.54
C HIS A 88 -23.04 -69.06 25.04
N ALA A 89 -24.04 -68.44 25.64
CA ALA A 89 -24.49 -67.09 25.27
C ALA A 89 -23.41 -66.03 25.55
N SER A 90 -22.75 -66.09 26.70
CA SER A 90 -21.65 -65.16 27.04
C SER A 90 -20.44 -65.35 26.12
N SER A 91 -20.05 -66.59 25.82
CA SER A 91 -18.96 -66.85 24.87
C SER A 91 -19.32 -66.40 23.45
N HIS A 92 -20.57 -66.58 23.00
CA HIS A 92 -21.03 -66.06 21.72
C HIS A 92 -20.98 -64.53 21.67
N ILE A 93 -21.48 -63.84 22.70
CA ILE A 93 -21.43 -62.38 22.77
C ILE A 93 -19.99 -61.88 22.75
N VAL A 94 -19.09 -62.50 23.51
CA VAL A 94 -17.67 -62.14 23.52
C VAL A 94 -17.02 -62.39 22.14
N ALA A 95 -17.36 -63.50 21.47
CA ALA A 95 -16.87 -63.80 20.13
C ALA A 95 -17.37 -62.76 19.10
N GLU A 96 -18.63 -62.38 19.16
CA GLU A 96 -19.19 -61.38 18.24
C GLU A 96 -18.64 -59.98 18.52
N LEU A 97 -18.56 -59.59 19.80
CA LEU A 97 -18.00 -58.29 20.19
C LEU A 97 -16.51 -58.20 19.84
N SER A 98 -15.74 -59.27 20.03
CA SER A 98 -14.33 -59.31 19.64
C SER A 98 -14.16 -59.25 18.12
N SER A 99 -15.04 -59.90 17.36
CA SER A 99 -15.07 -59.79 15.89
C SER A 99 -15.39 -58.37 15.43
N GLN A 100 -16.39 -57.72 16.01
CA GLN A 100 -16.75 -56.33 15.70
C GLN A 100 -15.65 -55.35 16.10
N ALA A 101 -15.03 -55.53 17.27
CA ALA A 101 -13.91 -54.72 17.72
C ALA A 101 -12.70 -54.88 16.80
N ALA A 102 -12.40 -56.10 16.34
CA ALA A 102 -11.35 -56.36 15.38
C ALA A 102 -11.65 -55.70 14.02
N SER A 103 -12.90 -55.78 13.54
CA SER A 103 -13.34 -55.11 12.31
C SER A 103 -13.23 -53.59 12.42
N LEU A 104 -13.60 -53.01 13.56
CA LEU A 104 -13.49 -51.56 13.79
C LEU A 104 -12.02 -51.14 13.80
N ASN A 105 -11.16 -51.90 14.49
CA ASN A 105 -9.73 -51.62 14.53
C ASN A 105 -9.08 -51.73 13.14
N ASP A 106 -9.46 -52.72 12.32
CA ASP A 106 -8.99 -52.80 10.92
C ASP A 106 -9.50 -51.62 10.09
N SER A 107 -10.76 -51.22 10.26
CA SER A 107 -11.33 -50.05 9.55
C SER A 107 -10.64 -48.74 9.94
N TYR A 108 -10.28 -48.58 11.23
CA TYR A 108 -9.54 -47.42 11.71
C TYR A 108 -8.11 -47.43 11.16
N ALA A 109 -7.43 -48.57 11.20
CA ALA A 109 -6.09 -48.71 10.63
C ALA A 109 -6.07 -48.45 9.11
N ARG A 110 -7.15 -48.79 8.40
CA ARG A 110 -7.34 -48.41 6.99
C ARG A 110 -7.55 -46.91 6.83
N LEU A 111 -8.41 -46.29 7.64
CA LEU A 111 -8.69 -44.86 7.58
C LEU A 111 -7.43 -44.02 7.89
N GLU A 112 -6.67 -44.40 8.91
CA GLU A 112 -5.41 -43.78 9.28
C GLU A 112 -4.41 -43.83 8.12
N ARG A 113 -4.27 -45.00 7.51
CA ARG A 113 -3.36 -45.18 6.38
C ARG A 113 -3.84 -44.47 5.11
N GLU A 114 -5.12 -44.51 4.79
CA GLU A 114 -5.62 -44.00 3.50
C GLU A 114 -5.98 -42.52 3.52
N VAL A 115 -6.43 -41.99 4.66
CA VAL A 115 -6.94 -40.61 4.74
C VAL A 115 -5.98 -39.73 5.52
N ILE A 116 -5.58 -40.12 6.73
CA ILE A 116 -4.74 -39.26 7.58
C ILE A 116 -3.37 -39.08 6.95
N SER A 117 -2.68 -40.17 6.59
CA SER A 117 -1.35 -40.07 5.98
C SER A 117 -1.35 -39.29 4.65
N ARG A 118 -2.42 -39.43 3.85
CA ARG A 118 -2.56 -38.70 2.59
C ARG A 118 -2.87 -37.22 2.81
N HIS A 119 -3.66 -36.91 3.84
CA HIS A 119 -3.95 -35.53 4.21
C HIS A 119 -2.70 -34.81 4.70
N GLU A 120 -1.91 -35.43 5.58
CA GLU A 120 -0.63 -34.87 6.05
C GLU A 120 0.33 -34.59 4.88
N ALA A 121 0.45 -35.55 3.94
CA ALA A 121 1.24 -35.35 2.73
C ALA A 121 0.67 -34.22 1.84
N ALA A 122 -0.65 -34.12 1.72
CA ALA A 122 -1.31 -33.05 0.96
C ALA A 122 -1.10 -31.67 1.59
N GLU A 123 -1.14 -31.56 2.92
CA GLU A 123 -0.82 -30.31 3.63
C GLU A 123 0.63 -29.90 3.40
N GLU A 124 1.57 -30.84 3.39
CA GLU A 124 2.97 -30.54 3.07
C GLU A 124 3.09 -30.00 1.64
N VAL A 125 2.46 -30.66 0.66
CA VAL A 125 2.43 -30.20 -0.74
C VAL A 125 1.75 -28.83 -0.87
N GLN A 126 0.68 -28.57 -0.11
CA GLN A 126 0.03 -27.26 -0.07
C GLN A 126 0.98 -26.19 0.44
N ARG A 127 1.66 -26.41 1.58
CA ARG A 127 2.65 -25.47 2.13
C ARG A 127 3.79 -25.21 1.15
N VAL A 128 4.28 -26.25 0.47
CA VAL A 128 5.31 -26.10 -0.57
C VAL A 128 4.78 -25.28 -1.75
N SER A 129 3.56 -25.55 -2.19
CA SER A 129 2.91 -24.85 -3.31
C SER A 129 2.66 -23.37 -3.00
N GLU A 130 2.23 -23.04 -1.79
CA GLU A 130 2.06 -21.66 -1.32
C GLU A 130 3.39 -20.91 -1.32
N ARG A 131 4.45 -21.53 -0.77
CA ARG A 131 5.81 -20.96 -0.79
C ARG A 131 6.30 -20.74 -2.23
N LEU A 132 6.10 -21.71 -3.11
CA LEU A 132 6.45 -21.59 -4.54
C LEU A 132 5.66 -20.48 -5.23
N TRP A 133 4.37 -20.33 -4.92
CA TRP A 133 3.57 -19.24 -5.46
C TRP A 133 4.09 -17.88 -5.00
N HIS A 134 4.36 -17.71 -3.71
CA HIS A 134 4.93 -16.48 -3.17
C HIS A 134 6.29 -16.15 -3.81
N THR A 135 7.17 -17.14 -4.00
CA THR A 135 8.49 -16.93 -4.61
C THR A 135 8.37 -16.58 -6.09
N VAL A 136 7.49 -17.24 -6.86
CA VAL A 136 7.25 -16.91 -8.27
C VAL A 136 6.63 -15.53 -8.42
N ARG A 137 5.65 -15.17 -7.59
CA ARG A 137 5.01 -13.85 -7.61
C ARG A 137 6.04 -12.75 -7.33
N LEU A 138 6.83 -12.89 -6.28
CA LEU A 138 7.92 -11.96 -5.96
C LEU A 138 8.99 -11.93 -7.06
N GLY A 139 9.37 -13.09 -7.61
CA GLY A 139 10.35 -13.18 -8.69
C GLY A 139 9.90 -12.46 -9.96
N ARG A 140 8.61 -12.52 -10.31
CA ARG A 140 8.04 -11.81 -11.47
C ARG A 140 8.04 -10.30 -11.26
N SER A 141 7.67 -9.83 -10.07
CA SER A 141 7.64 -8.40 -9.78
C SER A 141 9.06 -7.80 -9.66
N VAL A 142 10.01 -8.52 -9.05
CA VAL A 142 11.45 -8.19 -9.09
C VAL A 142 11.96 -8.17 -10.53
N GLY A 143 11.64 -9.19 -11.34
CA GLY A 143 12.04 -9.27 -12.74
C GLY A 143 11.53 -8.08 -13.57
N ARG A 144 10.27 -7.67 -13.37
CA ARG A 144 9.69 -6.48 -14.00
C ARG A 144 10.42 -5.20 -13.57
N ALA A 145 10.70 -5.04 -12.28
CA ALA A 145 11.42 -3.88 -11.76
C ALA A 145 12.85 -3.78 -12.33
N LEU A 146 13.57 -4.90 -12.39
CA LEU A 146 14.90 -4.97 -12.99
C LEU A 146 14.88 -4.70 -14.51
N GLN A 147 13.86 -5.20 -15.23
CA GLN A 147 13.70 -4.93 -16.66
C GLN A 147 13.45 -3.44 -16.93
N LEU A 148 12.63 -2.78 -16.10
CA LEU A 148 12.43 -1.34 -16.18
C LEU A 148 13.69 -0.56 -15.80
N GLY A 149 14.46 -1.03 -14.81
CA GLY A 149 15.78 -0.48 -14.49
C GLY A 149 16.73 -0.54 -15.67
N ARG A 150 16.84 -1.71 -16.32
CA ARG A 150 17.65 -1.88 -17.53
C ARG A 150 17.18 -0.97 -18.67
N GLN A 151 15.87 -0.84 -18.86
CA GLN A 151 15.31 0.07 -19.85
C GLN A 151 15.69 1.53 -19.54
N LEU A 152 15.65 1.92 -18.26
CA LEU A 152 16.07 3.24 -17.83
C LEU A 152 17.56 3.48 -18.09
N GLU A 153 18.44 2.52 -17.78
CA GLU A 153 19.88 2.62 -18.08
C GLU A 153 20.15 2.83 -19.57
N VAL A 154 19.48 2.07 -20.44
CA VAL A 154 19.61 2.24 -21.89
C VAL A 154 19.17 3.65 -22.30
N GLN A 155 18.02 4.11 -21.81
CA GLN A 155 17.50 5.46 -22.10
C GLN A 155 18.39 6.57 -21.51
N MET A 156 19.07 6.36 -20.38
CA MET A 156 20.09 7.27 -19.82
C MET A 156 21.35 7.29 -20.69
N SER A 157 21.78 6.15 -21.19
CA SER A 157 22.95 6.05 -22.07
C SER A 157 22.74 6.72 -23.42
N GLU A 158 21.50 6.74 -23.93
CA GLU A 158 21.10 7.45 -25.16
C GLU A 158 21.13 8.97 -24.97
N GLN A 159 21.02 9.47 -23.74
CA GLN A 159 21.07 10.92 -23.44
C GLN A 159 22.48 11.47 -23.34
N ALA A 160 23.47 10.61 -23.11
CA ALA A 160 24.86 11.02 -23.04
C ALA A 160 25.37 11.30 -24.47
N PRO A 161 25.81 12.54 -24.78
CA PRO A 161 26.31 12.86 -26.10
C PRO A 161 27.57 12.04 -26.37
N ARG A 162 27.49 11.11 -27.34
CA ARG A 162 28.64 10.29 -27.74
C ARG A 162 29.74 11.09 -28.45
N ASN A 163 29.40 12.22 -29.05
CA ASN A 163 30.28 13.17 -29.74
C ASN A 163 29.70 14.59 -29.63
N ALA A 164 30.53 15.64 -29.77
CA ALA A 164 30.09 17.05 -29.78
C ALA A 164 29.10 17.39 -30.92
N GLN A 165 29.05 16.58 -31.99
CA GLN A 165 28.07 16.69 -33.09
C GLN A 165 26.81 15.81 -32.89
N SER A 166 26.79 14.91 -31.90
CA SER A 166 25.65 14.02 -31.69
C SER A 166 24.53 14.81 -31.03
N ARG A 167 23.46 15.10 -31.79
CA ARG A 167 22.26 15.75 -31.26
C ARG A 167 21.74 14.96 -30.07
N GLU A 168 21.46 15.66 -28.98
CA GLU A 168 20.82 15.06 -27.83
C GLU A 168 19.39 14.66 -28.18
N ASP A 169 19.03 13.40 -27.95
CA ASP A 169 17.67 12.92 -28.14
C ASP A 169 16.77 13.45 -27.02
N HIS A 170 16.22 14.65 -27.20
CA HIS A 170 15.27 15.26 -26.26
C HIS A 170 14.00 14.42 -26.05
N ARG A 171 13.77 13.39 -26.89
CA ARG A 171 12.67 12.42 -26.75
C ARG A 171 13.02 11.31 -25.76
N SER A 172 14.30 10.96 -25.59
CA SER A 172 14.70 9.92 -24.63
C SER A 172 14.56 10.40 -23.19
N THR A 173 14.62 11.72 -22.93
CA THR A 173 14.32 12.31 -21.61
C THR A 173 12.88 12.09 -21.20
N VAL A 174 11.93 12.34 -22.10
CA VAL A 174 10.49 12.10 -21.85
C VAL A 174 10.21 10.60 -21.65
N ARG A 175 10.84 9.72 -22.45
CA ARG A 175 10.71 8.27 -22.28
C ARG A 175 11.23 7.80 -20.92
N ALA A 176 12.41 8.29 -20.53
CA ALA A 176 13.00 7.96 -19.23
C ALA A 176 12.15 8.46 -18.06
N SER A 177 11.56 9.66 -18.13
CA SER A 177 10.61 10.13 -17.12
C SER A 177 9.39 9.20 -16.99
N ASN A 178 8.86 8.69 -18.10
CA ASN A 178 7.76 7.71 -18.07
C ASN A 178 8.19 6.36 -17.49
N THR A 179 9.42 5.92 -17.75
CA THR A 179 9.99 4.70 -17.13
C THR A 179 10.16 4.88 -15.62
N ILE A 180 10.66 6.03 -15.16
CA ILE A 180 10.77 6.37 -13.72
C ILE A 180 9.39 6.38 -13.06
N LEU A 181 8.38 6.98 -13.72
CA LEU A 181 7.00 6.94 -13.24
C LEU A 181 6.45 5.52 -13.16
N SER A 182 6.76 4.67 -14.14
CA SER A 182 6.37 3.26 -14.12
C SER A 182 7.02 2.51 -12.95
N CYS A 183 8.30 2.78 -12.66
CA CYS A 183 8.99 2.25 -11.49
C CYS A 183 8.34 2.73 -10.19
N ARG A 184 8.00 4.02 -10.08
CA ARG A 184 7.29 4.57 -8.92
C ARG A 184 5.92 3.93 -8.73
N ALA A 185 5.17 3.74 -9.81
CA ALA A 185 3.86 3.10 -9.76
C ALA A 185 3.94 1.66 -9.25
N LEU A 186 4.95 0.90 -9.69
CA LEU A 186 5.20 -0.46 -9.18
C LEU A 186 5.56 -0.47 -7.69
N LEU A 187 6.40 0.47 -7.26
CA LEU A 187 6.82 0.58 -5.87
C LEU A 187 5.73 1.16 -4.96
N ALA A 188 4.79 1.94 -5.50
CA ALA A 188 3.66 2.47 -4.77
C ALA A 188 2.50 1.46 -4.65
N ALA A 189 2.50 0.42 -5.47
CA ALA A 189 1.50 -0.65 -5.45
C ALA A 189 1.79 -1.71 -4.38
N ASN A 190 1.98 -1.26 -3.12
CA ASN A 190 2.36 -2.10 -1.98
C ASN A 190 1.17 -2.73 -1.22
N GLY A 191 -0.06 -2.62 -1.72
CA GLY A 191 -1.25 -3.19 -1.10
C GLY A 191 -1.26 -4.74 -1.10
N PRO A 192 -2.09 -5.37 -0.22
CA PRO A 192 -2.24 -6.82 -0.21
C PRO A 192 -2.81 -7.30 -1.56
N GLY A 193 -2.10 -8.21 -2.23
CA GLY A 193 -2.48 -8.67 -3.58
C GLY A 193 -2.00 -7.80 -4.74
N GLU A 194 -1.39 -6.63 -4.48
CA GLU A 194 -0.81 -5.79 -5.53
C GLU A 194 0.59 -6.26 -5.97
N GLU A 195 1.08 -5.79 -7.12
CA GLU A 195 2.35 -6.24 -7.69
C GLU A 195 3.58 -5.86 -6.85
N GLY A 196 3.51 -4.78 -6.07
CA GLY A 196 4.57 -4.25 -5.21
C GLY A 196 4.64 -4.90 -3.82
N GLU A 197 3.78 -5.85 -3.50
CA GLU A 197 3.75 -6.46 -2.18
C GLU A 197 5.12 -7.07 -1.79
N ASN A 198 5.72 -6.56 -0.71
CA ASN A 198 7.06 -6.92 -0.21
C ASN A 198 8.24 -6.58 -1.14
N LEU A 199 8.06 -5.78 -2.20
CA LEU A 199 9.14 -5.42 -3.12
C LEU A 199 10.27 -4.64 -2.42
N GLU A 200 9.91 -3.72 -1.52
CA GLU A 200 10.86 -2.87 -0.81
C GLU A 200 11.81 -3.62 0.12
N LYS A 201 11.40 -4.82 0.59
CA LYS A 201 12.22 -5.66 1.48
C LYS A 201 13.37 -6.34 0.73
N VAL A 202 13.33 -6.38 -0.59
CA VAL A 202 14.37 -7.03 -1.41
C VAL A 202 15.54 -6.07 -1.61
N HIS A 203 16.73 -6.47 -1.14
CA HIS A 203 17.94 -5.64 -1.23
C HIS A 203 18.25 -5.20 -2.67
N ALA A 204 18.07 -6.07 -3.68
CA ALA A 204 18.32 -5.71 -5.07
C ALA A 204 17.47 -4.52 -5.55
N ILE A 205 16.24 -4.41 -5.06
CA ILE A 205 15.34 -3.29 -5.40
C ILE A 205 15.73 -2.03 -4.63
N ALA A 206 16.10 -2.16 -3.36
CA ALA A 206 16.65 -1.04 -2.59
C ALA A 206 17.93 -0.49 -3.25
N ALA A 207 18.80 -1.37 -3.76
CA ALA A 207 19.98 -1.00 -4.53
C ALA A 207 19.61 -0.29 -5.83
N LEU A 208 18.67 -0.84 -6.61
CA LEU A 208 18.15 -0.21 -7.85
C LEU A 208 17.55 1.18 -7.60
N GLN A 209 16.81 1.38 -6.51
CA GLN A 209 16.29 2.69 -6.12
C GLN A 209 17.41 3.69 -5.81
N ARG A 210 18.38 3.27 -4.99
CA ARG A 210 19.46 4.13 -4.50
C ARG A 210 20.49 4.47 -5.58
N GLU A 211 20.86 3.50 -6.39
CA GLU A 211 22.01 3.57 -7.31
C GLU A 211 21.60 3.95 -8.73
N LEU A 212 20.35 3.69 -9.13
CA LEU A 212 19.89 3.98 -10.49
C LEU A 212 18.73 4.99 -10.51
N ILE A 213 17.60 4.70 -9.86
CA ILE A 213 16.40 5.55 -9.99
C ILE A 213 16.64 6.95 -9.42
N ALA A 214 17.09 7.07 -8.17
CA ALA A 214 17.31 8.36 -7.52
C ALA A 214 18.34 9.24 -8.26
N PRO A 215 19.53 8.75 -8.67
CA PRO A 215 20.46 9.58 -9.43
C PRO A 215 19.96 9.89 -10.85
N ALA A 216 19.29 8.96 -11.54
CA ALA A 216 18.70 9.21 -12.85
C ALA A 216 17.61 10.30 -12.79
N GLU A 217 16.80 10.29 -11.74
CA GLU A 217 15.81 11.34 -11.53
C GLU A 217 16.46 12.72 -11.30
N ARG A 218 17.48 12.78 -10.42
CA ARG A 218 18.19 14.04 -10.16
C ARG A 218 18.88 14.57 -11.41
N SER A 219 19.49 13.71 -12.22
CA SER A 219 20.16 14.12 -13.46
C SER A 219 19.16 14.63 -14.50
N LEU A 220 17.99 13.98 -14.65
CA LEU A 220 16.93 14.43 -15.55
C LEU A 220 16.35 15.77 -15.12
N HIS A 221 16.09 15.91 -13.83
CA HIS A 221 15.61 17.17 -13.27
C HIS A 221 16.61 18.29 -13.53
N ALA A 222 17.90 18.09 -13.21
CA ALA A 222 18.95 19.08 -13.44
C ALA A 222 19.10 19.46 -14.93
N LYS A 223 19.04 18.47 -15.83
CA LYS A 223 19.13 18.68 -17.28
C LYS A 223 17.92 19.46 -17.80
N ALA A 224 16.71 19.09 -17.39
CA ALA A 224 15.50 19.80 -17.79
C ALA A 224 15.48 21.25 -17.27
N GLN A 225 15.96 21.48 -16.04
CA GLN A 225 16.16 22.82 -15.51
C GLN A 225 17.17 23.63 -16.31
N GLN A 226 18.29 23.03 -16.71
CA GLN A 226 19.28 23.70 -17.55
C GLN A 226 18.71 24.12 -18.90
N VAL A 227 17.97 23.25 -19.58
CA VAL A 227 17.34 23.56 -20.88
C VAL A 227 16.37 24.75 -20.76
N ILE A 228 15.64 24.87 -19.65
CA ILE A 228 14.74 26.02 -19.41
C ILE A 228 15.54 27.27 -19.08
N ARG A 229 16.64 27.17 -18.31
CA ARG A 229 17.51 28.33 -18.03
C ARG A 229 18.19 28.88 -19.27
N ASP A 230 18.58 28.01 -20.19
CA ASP A 230 19.25 28.37 -21.44
C ASP A 230 18.25 28.81 -22.54
N PHE A 231 16.95 28.84 -22.23
CA PHE A 231 15.91 29.24 -23.17
C PHE A 231 16.06 30.70 -23.59
N SER A 232 16.15 30.91 -24.91
CA SER A 232 16.34 32.23 -25.53
C SER A 232 15.64 32.35 -26.88
N MET A 233 15.14 33.55 -27.18
CA MET A 233 14.47 33.94 -28.43
C MET A 233 15.37 33.98 -29.64
N SER A 234 16.67 34.21 -29.45
CA SER A 234 17.67 34.14 -30.55
C SER A 234 17.60 32.81 -31.28
N THR A 235 17.17 31.77 -30.55
CA THR A 235 16.92 30.46 -31.10
C THR A 235 15.58 30.38 -31.82
N LEU A 236 14.50 31.05 -31.37
CA LEU A 236 13.14 30.88 -31.90
C LEU A 236 12.78 31.74 -33.12
N THR A 237 13.37 32.93 -33.25
CA THR A 237 12.98 33.91 -34.31
C THR A 237 13.89 33.89 -35.53
N GLY A 238 14.88 33.00 -35.57
CA GLY A 238 15.83 32.87 -36.66
C GLY A 238 16.83 34.04 -36.80
N SER A 239 16.83 34.98 -35.86
CA SER A 239 17.82 36.05 -35.81
C SER A 239 19.16 35.48 -35.35
N GLY A 240 19.92 34.91 -36.30
CA GLY A 240 21.23 34.26 -36.07
C GLY A 240 21.21 32.73 -36.02
N SER A 241 20.04 32.08 -36.17
CA SER A 241 19.90 30.62 -36.18
C SER A 241 18.97 30.15 -37.32
N THR A 242 19.20 28.96 -37.88
CA THR A 242 18.35 28.43 -38.96
C THR A 242 16.96 28.08 -38.39
N TYR A 243 15.88 28.22 -39.17
CA TYR A 243 14.51 27.80 -38.76
C TYR A 243 14.47 26.38 -38.15
N ALA A 244 15.28 25.45 -38.66
CA ALA A 244 15.41 24.11 -38.12
C ALA A 244 15.99 24.08 -36.68
N GLN A 245 16.90 24.99 -36.34
CA GLN A 245 17.45 25.14 -34.98
C GLN A 245 16.43 25.76 -34.03
N ALA A 246 15.55 26.63 -34.56
CA ALA A 246 14.45 27.23 -33.82
C ALA A 246 13.40 26.24 -33.36
N GLU A 247 12.90 25.44 -34.30
CA GLU A 247 11.94 24.37 -33.99
C GLU A 247 12.58 23.29 -33.10
N ASP A 248 13.87 23.00 -33.26
CA ASP A 248 14.58 22.04 -32.40
C ASP A 248 14.79 22.55 -30.96
N ALA A 249 15.01 23.86 -30.77
CA ALA A 249 15.08 24.44 -29.43
C ALA A 249 13.70 24.49 -28.76
N LYS A 250 12.66 24.75 -29.55
CA LYS A 250 11.27 24.65 -29.09
C LYS A 250 10.94 23.23 -28.67
N SER A 251 11.25 22.22 -29.47
CA SER A 251 10.99 20.81 -29.14
C SER A 251 11.78 20.35 -27.90
N ARG A 252 13.01 20.86 -27.71
CA ARG A 252 13.81 20.65 -26.49
C ARG A 252 13.16 21.27 -25.26
N ALA A 253 12.72 22.52 -25.36
CA ALA A 253 12.02 23.21 -24.27
C ALA A 253 10.69 22.53 -23.92
N THR A 254 9.91 22.09 -24.92
CA THR A 254 8.65 21.37 -24.68
C THR A 254 8.90 20.04 -23.98
N SER A 255 9.96 19.32 -24.37
CA SER A 255 10.34 18.05 -23.75
C SER A 255 10.82 18.26 -22.31
N ALA A 256 11.61 19.31 -22.05
CA ALA A 256 12.05 19.68 -20.70
C ALA A 256 10.86 20.01 -19.78
N LEU A 257 9.91 20.82 -20.25
CA LEU A 257 8.69 21.13 -19.50
C LEU A 257 7.85 19.89 -19.21
N GLN A 258 7.70 18.99 -20.20
CA GLN A 258 7.03 17.70 -20.00
C GLN A 258 7.77 16.83 -18.97
N THR A 259 9.10 16.77 -18.99
CA THR A 259 9.87 15.99 -18.02
C THR A 259 9.74 16.53 -16.60
N LEU A 260 9.76 17.85 -16.39
CA LEU A 260 9.55 18.46 -15.07
C LEU A 260 8.12 18.25 -14.56
N TYR A 261 7.14 18.31 -15.45
CA TYR A 261 5.75 17.99 -15.13
C TYR A 261 5.56 16.51 -14.76
N LEU A 262 6.20 15.59 -15.48
CA LEU A 262 6.08 14.16 -15.20
C LEU A 262 6.81 13.76 -13.92
N LEU A 263 7.96 14.36 -13.63
CA LEU A 263 8.77 13.98 -12.48
C LEU A 263 8.31 14.63 -11.16
N SER A 264 7.51 15.71 -11.21
CA SER A 264 7.07 16.40 -10.01
C SER A 264 6.35 15.48 -9.02
N PRO A 265 6.50 15.70 -7.71
CA PRO A 265 6.05 14.79 -6.67
C PRO A 265 4.55 14.54 -6.80
N GLN A 266 4.18 13.27 -6.97
CA GLN A 266 2.80 12.87 -7.01
C GLN A 266 2.25 12.75 -5.59
N PRO A 267 1.01 13.21 -5.35
CA PRO A 267 0.37 13.03 -4.06
C PRO A 267 0.22 11.54 -3.73
N PRO A 268 0.32 11.15 -2.45
CA PRO A 268 0.17 9.75 -2.05
C PRO A 268 -1.22 9.20 -2.46
N ARG A 269 -1.22 7.96 -2.94
CA ARG A 269 -2.41 7.23 -3.43
C ARG A 269 -3.46 7.15 -2.29
N GLY A 270 -4.61 7.81 -2.43
CA GLY A 270 -5.72 7.76 -1.46
C GLY A 270 -6.31 9.10 -0.99
N GLY A 271 -5.76 10.25 -1.41
CA GLY A 271 -6.34 11.57 -1.11
C GLY A 271 -7.58 11.87 -1.97
N LYS A 272 -8.71 12.22 -1.34
CA LYS A 272 -10.02 12.42 -2.00
C LYS A 272 -10.11 13.59 -2.99
N ASN A 273 -9.09 14.45 -3.08
CA ASN A 273 -9.00 15.52 -4.06
C ASN A 273 -7.54 15.99 -4.10
N THR A 274 -6.75 15.48 -5.02
CA THR A 274 -5.36 15.91 -5.16
C THR A 274 -5.17 16.50 -6.55
N ARG A 275 -5.49 17.79 -6.66
CA ARG A 275 -5.08 18.59 -7.81
C ARG A 275 -3.56 18.46 -7.92
N PHE A 276 -3.08 17.94 -9.05
CA PHE A 276 -1.66 17.78 -9.26
C PHE A 276 -1.00 19.15 -9.39
N GLU A 277 -0.15 19.50 -8.43
CA GLU A 277 0.67 20.71 -8.49
C GLU A 277 2.02 20.36 -9.11
N ALA A 278 2.30 20.93 -10.28
CA ALA A 278 3.55 20.71 -10.99
C ALA A 278 4.70 21.49 -10.35
N GLU A 279 5.03 21.17 -9.09
CA GLU A 279 5.89 21.95 -8.21
C GLU A 279 7.26 22.25 -8.87
N TRP A 280 7.92 21.23 -9.41
CA TRP A 280 9.24 21.39 -10.03
C TRP A 280 9.22 22.24 -11.30
N MET A 281 8.15 22.15 -12.09
CA MET A 281 7.96 23.00 -13.26
C MET A 281 7.77 24.46 -12.83
N VAL A 282 6.91 24.70 -11.84
CA VAL A 282 6.64 26.04 -11.30
C VAL A 282 7.90 26.64 -10.69
N GLN A 283 8.63 25.90 -9.85
CA GLN A 283 9.89 26.34 -9.25
C GLN A 283 10.95 26.69 -10.30
N SER A 284 11.06 25.90 -11.36
CA SER A 284 12.04 26.15 -12.43
C SER A 284 11.73 27.42 -13.22
N ILE A 285 10.45 27.70 -13.46
CA ILE A 285 10.01 28.94 -14.13
C ILE A 285 10.16 30.15 -13.20
N GLN A 286 9.84 30.00 -11.91
CA GLN A 286 10.07 31.03 -10.90
C GLN A 286 11.56 31.40 -10.78
N GLU A 287 12.45 30.42 -10.78
CA GLU A 287 13.90 30.68 -10.76
C GLU A 287 14.37 31.36 -12.05
N TYR A 288 13.86 30.95 -13.21
CA TYR A 288 14.14 31.64 -14.48
C TYR A 288 13.73 33.12 -14.42
N LEU A 289 12.52 33.42 -13.94
CA LEU A 289 12.03 34.78 -13.75
C LEU A 289 12.89 35.57 -12.76
N ARG A 290 13.26 34.97 -11.63
CA ARG A 290 14.08 35.61 -10.59
C ARG A 290 15.46 35.97 -11.12
N VAL A 291 16.10 35.07 -11.87
CA VAL A 291 17.39 35.33 -12.52
C VAL A 291 17.26 36.42 -13.59
N ALA A 292 16.23 36.38 -14.42
CA ALA A 292 15.97 37.41 -15.42
C ALA A 292 15.75 38.79 -14.76
N LEU A 293 14.99 38.86 -13.67
CA LEU A 293 14.70 40.10 -12.92
C LEU A 293 15.96 40.69 -12.27
N THR A 294 16.70 39.89 -11.51
CA THR A 294 17.89 40.34 -10.78
C THR A 294 18.99 40.83 -11.72
N THR A 295 19.23 40.09 -12.81
CA THR A 295 20.22 40.48 -13.83
C THR A 295 19.80 41.73 -14.60
N SER A 296 18.50 41.90 -14.90
CA SER A 296 17.98 43.07 -15.61
C SER A 296 18.00 44.32 -14.74
N THR A 297 17.59 44.19 -13.47
CA THR A 297 17.67 45.27 -12.46
C THR A 297 19.10 45.77 -12.31
N THR A 298 20.06 44.85 -12.15
CA THR A 298 21.47 45.21 -11.98
C THR A 298 22.03 45.89 -13.24
N SER A 299 21.66 45.43 -14.43
CA SER A 299 22.12 46.04 -15.69
C SER A 299 21.60 47.46 -15.87
N ILE A 300 20.32 47.71 -15.57
CA ILE A 300 19.70 49.04 -15.68
C ILE A 300 20.31 49.99 -14.64
N ILE A 301 20.49 49.56 -13.38
CA ILE A 301 21.09 50.42 -12.34
C ILE A 301 22.50 50.88 -12.76
N ARG A 302 23.33 49.98 -13.28
CA ARG A 302 24.67 50.34 -13.80
C ARG A 302 24.58 51.29 -14.97
N ALA A 303 23.66 51.05 -15.90
CA ALA A 303 23.51 51.87 -17.09
C ALA A 303 22.89 53.25 -16.82
N LEU A 304 22.10 53.40 -15.75
CA LEU A 304 21.65 54.71 -15.27
C LEU A 304 22.81 55.52 -14.67
N GLY A 305 23.81 54.87 -14.08
CA GLY A 305 25.05 55.54 -13.67
C GLY A 305 25.95 55.94 -14.85
N VAL A 306 25.90 55.19 -15.95
CA VAL A 306 26.70 55.44 -17.17
C VAL A 306 25.77 55.52 -18.38
N LEU A 307 25.16 56.69 -18.58
CA LEU A 307 24.06 56.88 -19.54
C LEU A 307 24.36 56.41 -20.98
N ARG A 308 25.64 56.39 -21.37
CA ARG A 308 26.09 55.90 -22.68
C ARG A 308 25.75 54.42 -22.93
N THR A 309 25.65 53.59 -21.89
CA THR A 309 25.34 52.16 -22.01
C THR A 309 23.87 51.84 -21.74
N LEU A 310 23.02 52.87 -21.60
CA LEU A 310 21.61 52.69 -21.29
C LEU A 310 20.85 52.00 -22.42
N ASP A 311 21.15 52.35 -23.67
CA ASP A 311 20.52 51.71 -24.83
C ASP A 311 20.84 50.21 -24.91
N ASP A 312 22.12 49.84 -24.73
CA ASP A 312 22.55 48.44 -24.69
C ASP A 312 21.87 47.64 -23.55
N ALA A 313 21.77 48.24 -22.36
CA ALA A 313 21.11 47.61 -21.22
C ALA A 313 19.61 47.44 -21.45
N LEU A 314 18.94 48.45 -21.99
CA LEU A 314 17.50 48.39 -22.31
C LEU A 314 17.21 47.41 -23.45
N LEU A 315 18.10 47.29 -24.44
CA LEU A 315 18.01 46.28 -25.49
C LEU A 315 18.10 44.87 -24.90
N LEU A 316 19.04 44.61 -24.00
CA LEU A 316 19.15 43.32 -23.29
C LEU A 316 17.91 43.00 -22.44
N VAL A 317 17.36 43.99 -21.73
CA VAL A 317 16.12 43.80 -20.96
C VAL A 317 14.94 43.51 -21.87
N SER A 318 14.82 44.22 -23.00
CA SER A 318 13.76 43.97 -23.99
C SER A 318 13.85 42.57 -24.61
N ALA A 319 15.07 42.07 -24.87
CA ALA A 319 15.29 40.70 -25.36
C ALA A 319 14.87 39.65 -24.31
N ARG A 320 15.13 39.90 -23.01
CA ARG A 320 14.69 39.01 -21.93
C ARG A 320 13.18 39.00 -21.75
N SER A 321 12.50 40.14 -21.87
CA SER A 321 11.03 40.16 -21.84
C SER A 321 10.42 39.45 -23.05
N GLN A 322 11.05 39.54 -24.23
CA GLN A 322 10.63 38.77 -25.41
C GLN A 322 10.77 37.25 -25.18
N ASN A 323 11.84 36.81 -24.49
CA ASN A 323 11.98 35.41 -24.08
C ASN A 323 10.81 34.97 -23.18
N LEU A 324 10.37 35.82 -22.26
CA LEU A 324 9.23 35.55 -21.38
C LEU A 324 7.91 35.48 -22.14
N VAL A 325 7.68 36.38 -23.09
CA VAL A 325 6.50 36.33 -23.98
C VAL A 325 6.47 35.03 -24.78
N ALA A 326 7.62 34.60 -25.31
CA ALA A 326 7.72 33.34 -26.05
C ALA A 326 7.52 32.10 -25.17
N LEU A 327 8.06 32.12 -23.94
CA LEU A 327 7.84 31.08 -22.96
C LEU A 327 6.35 30.98 -22.57
N GLU A 328 5.68 32.12 -22.36
CA GLU A 328 4.26 32.20 -22.04
C GLU A 328 3.40 31.61 -23.17
N LEU A 329 3.70 31.93 -24.43
CA LEU A 329 3.03 31.36 -25.59
C LEU A 329 3.24 29.85 -25.70
N LEU A 330 4.47 29.38 -25.42
CA LEU A 330 4.80 27.96 -25.41
C LEU A 330 4.00 27.22 -24.32
N LEU A 331 3.96 27.75 -23.09
CA LEU A 331 3.19 27.20 -21.98
C LEU A 331 1.67 27.18 -22.25
N ALA A 332 1.14 28.19 -22.95
CA ALA A 332 -0.25 28.23 -23.37
C ALA A 332 -0.57 27.20 -24.47
N SER A 333 0.39 26.91 -25.35
CA SER A 333 0.20 25.97 -26.46
C SER A 333 0.26 24.49 -26.04
N LEU A 334 0.94 24.20 -24.93
CA LEU A 334 1.19 22.84 -24.48
C LEU A 334 0.07 22.32 -23.56
N LYS A 335 -0.42 21.13 -23.90
CA LYS A 335 -1.29 20.33 -23.03
C LYS A 335 -0.46 19.36 -22.19
N PRO A 336 -0.75 19.22 -20.89
CA PRO A 336 -0.08 18.24 -20.06
C PRO A 336 -0.33 16.81 -20.53
N PRO A 337 0.68 15.93 -20.51
CA PRO A 337 0.48 14.50 -20.71
C PRO A 337 -0.42 13.93 -19.59
N PRO A 338 -1.34 13.00 -19.90
CA PRO A 338 -2.25 12.44 -18.91
C PRO A 338 -1.47 11.61 -17.88
N LEU A 339 -1.65 11.92 -16.60
CA LEU A 339 -1.17 11.11 -15.48
C LEU A 339 -2.30 10.20 -15.00
N ALA A 340 -2.01 8.93 -14.75
CA ALA A 340 -3.02 7.96 -14.33
C ALA A 340 -3.65 8.35 -12.99
N GLY A 341 -4.97 8.54 -12.97
CA GLY A 341 -5.75 8.83 -11.75
C GLY A 341 -5.75 10.29 -11.29
N LEU A 342 -5.18 11.24 -12.06
CA LEU A 342 -5.13 12.66 -11.72
C LEU A 342 -5.80 13.52 -12.79
N SER A 343 -6.52 14.57 -12.35
CA SER A 343 -7.12 15.57 -13.25
C SER A 343 -6.05 16.54 -13.75
N ALA A 344 -5.81 16.55 -15.06
CA ALA A 344 -4.79 17.38 -15.67
C ALA A 344 -5.31 18.81 -15.91
N PRO A 345 -4.49 19.86 -15.68
CA PRO A 345 -4.88 21.22 -16.02
C PRO A 345 -5.06 21.39 -17.54
N PRO A 346 -5.84 22.38 -18.00
CA PRO A 346 -6.09 22.57 -19.44
C PRO A 346 -4.83 22.92 -20.23
N THR A 347 -3.89 23.66 -19.60
CA THR A 347 -2.57 24.03 -20.16
C THR A 347 -1.54 24.13 -19.04
N PHE A 348 -0.24 24.10 -19.39
CA PHE A 348 0.85 24.30 -18.42
C PHE A 348 0.92 25.71 -17.84
N LEU A 349 0.28 26.68 -18.50
CA LEU A 349 0.24 28.08 -18.08
C LEU A 349 -0.59 28.29 -16.80
N VAL A 350 -1.72 27.58 -16.66
CA VAL A 350 -2.67 27.81 -15.56
C VAL A 350 -2.05 27.59 -14.17
N PRO A 351 -1.32 26.48 -13.90
CA PRO A 351 -0.67 26.28 -12.61
C PRO A 351 0.39 27.35 -12.28
N VAL A 352 1.12 27.82 -13.29
CA VAL A 352 2.18 28.82 -13.14
C VAL A 352 1.59 30.19 -12.79
N LEU A 353 0.54 30.60 -13.49
CA LEU A 353 -0.15 31.86 -13.22
C LEU A 353 -0.86 31.85 -11.87
N ALA A 354 -1.44 30.71 -11.47
CA ALA A 354 -2.03 30.54 -10.15
C ALA A 354 -0.98 30.67 -9.04
N ALA A 355 0.20 30.06 -9.20
CA ALA A 355 1.29 30.13 -8.22
C ALA A 355 1.94 31.52 -8.14
N LEU A 356 1.90 32.31 -9.22
CA LEU A 356 2.40 33.68 -9.27
C LEU A 356 1.32 34.73 -8.98
N GLU A 357 0.07 34.31 -8.77
CA GLU A 357 -1.11 35.18 -8.60
C GLU A 357 -1.20 36.30 -9.65
N THR A 358 -0.78 36.02 -10.89
CA THR A 358 -0.66 37.04 -11.95
C THR A 358 -1.37 36.61 -13.23
N SER A 359 -1.78 37.59 -14.05
CA SER A 359 -2.45 37.36 -15.34
C SER A 359 -1.50 37.07 -16.51
N SER A 360 -0.24 37.51 -16.45
CA SER A 360 0.79 37.23 -17.46
C SER A 360 2.20 37.29 -16.87
N LEU A 361 3.12 36.49 -17.43
CA LEU A 361 4.52 36.47 -16.97
C LEU A 361 5.23 37.78 -17.29
N THR A 362 4.88 38.38 -18.42
CA THR A 362 5.47 39.64 -18.90
C THR A 362 5.05 40.81 -18.01
N SER A 363 3.79 40.87 -17.56
CA SER A 363 3.32 41.90 -16.62
C SER A 363 3.97 41.74 -15.24
N TYR A 364 4.10 40.50 -14.74
CA TYR A 364 4.84 40.24 -13.51
C TYR A 364 6.28 40.78 -13.59
N PHE A 365 6.98 40.47 -14.68
CA PHE A 365 8.36 40.92 -14.89
C PHE A 365 8.50 42.44 -14.85
N TRP A 366 7.72 43.19 -15.64
CA TRP A 366 7.84 44.65 -15.70
C TRP A 366 7.44 45.34 -14.40
N ARG A 367 6.39 44.86 -13.70
CA ARG A 367 5.99 45.41 -12.39
C ARG A 367 7.04 45.16 -11.32
N SER A 368 7.56 43.94 -11.23
CA SER A 368 8.61 43.60 -10.27
C SER A 368 9.89 44.38 -10.57
N LEU A 369 10.27 44.52 -11.84
CA LEU A 369 11.42 45.32 -12.27
C LEU A 369 11.24 46.80 -11.88
N ALA A 370 10.08 47.38 -12.16
CA ALA A 370 9.75 48.76 -11.79
C ALA A 370 9.79 48.98 -10.28
N SER A 371 9.23 48.06 -9.48
CA SER A 371 9.27 48.15 -8.01
C SER A 371 10.69 48.06 -7.45
N ALA A 372 11.56 47.25 -8.07
CA ALA A 372 12.96 47.09 -7.63
C ALA A 372 13.82 48.29 -8.04
N LEU A 373 13.52 48.93 -9.17
CA LEU A 373 14.26 50.09 -9.68
C LEU A 373 13.91 51.39 -8.96
N SER A 374 12.63 51.62 -8.63
CA SER A 374 12.17 52.87 -8.00
C SER A 374 13.01 53.34 -6.79
N PRO A 375 13.25 52.52 -5.74
CA PRO A 375 14.07 52.96 -4.61
C PRO A 375 15.53 53.20 -4.99
N ARG A 376 16.09 52.41 -5.93
CA ARG A 376 17.48 52.52 -6.38
C ARG A 376 17.75 53.77 -7.21
N VAL A 377 16.79 54.16 -8.05
CA VAL A 377 16.84 55.42 -8.79
C VAL A 377 16.74 56.61 -7.84
N GLN A 378 15.87 56.54 -6.82
CA GLN A 378 15.79 57.58 -5.80
C GLN A 378 17.10 57.71 -5.01
N GLU A 379 17.75 56.60 -4.66
CA GLU A 379 19.08 56.61 -4.01
C GLU A 379 20.13 57.29 -4.89
N LEU A 380 20.20 56.96 -6.18
CA LEU A 380 21.10 57.58 -7.16
C LEU A 380 20.88 59.10 -7.27
N VAL A 381 19.62 59.54 -7.25
CA VAL A 381 19.26 60.96 -7.33
C VAL A 381 19.54 61.69 -6.00
N LYS A 382 19.30 61.04 -4.85
CA LYS A 382 19.57 61.58 -3.51
C LYS A 382 21.07 61.66 -3.20
N ALA A 383 21.86 60.71 -3.67
CA ALA A 383 23.32 60.71 -3.54
C ALA A 383 23.97 61.91 -4.26
N GLY A 384 23.27 62.53 -5.20
CA GLY A 384 23.74 63.70 -5.92
C GLY A 384 24.90 63.39 -6.87
N GLY A 385 25.58 64.44 -7.34
CA GLY A 385 26.74 64.31 -8.24
C GLY A 385 26.45 64.57 -9.72
N VAL A 386 27.41 64.24 -10.58
CA VAL A 386 27.35 64.48 -12.03
C VAL A 386 26.31 63.56 -12.68
N GLN A 387 26.23 62.29 -12.27
CA GLN A 387 25.27 61.32 -12.81
C GLN A 387 23.81 61.73 -12.55
N ALA A 388 23.50 62.18 -11.34
CA ALA A 388 22.16 62.69 -11.00
C ALA A 388 21.78 63.95 -11.80
N ARG A 389 22.74 64.85 -12.06
CA ARG A 389 22.52 66.04 -12.90
C ARG A 389 22.27 65.68 -14.36
N THR A 390 23.08 64.77 -14.92
CA THR A 390 22.94 64.29 -16.30
C THR A 390 21.63 63.52 -16.51
N LEU A 391 21.19 62.73 -15.53
CA LEU A 391 19.90 62.04 -15.57
C LEU A 391 18.71 63.02 -15.54
N LYS A 392 18.81 64.11 -14.76
CA LYS A 392 17.78 65.16 -14.71
C LYS A 392 17.73 65.97 -16.01
N SER A 393 18.87 66.30 -16.61
CA SER A 393 18.93 67.04 -17.88
C SER A 393 18.45 66.19 -19.07
N ASN A 394 18.68 64.88 -19.05
CA ASN A 394 18.24 63.94 -20.10
C ASN A 394 16.95 63.17 -19.74
N ARG A 395 16.06 63.79 -18.96
CA ARG A 395 14.83 63.14 -18.45
C ARG A 395 13.89 62.67 -19.57
N SER A 396 13.71 63.48 -20.62
CA SER A 396 12.85 63.13 -21.76
C SER A 396 13.46 62.01 -22.59
N GLY A 397 14.77 62.05 -22.87
CA GLY A 397 15.44 60.98 -23.61
C GLY A 397 15.40 59.64 -22.87
N VAL A 398 15.65 59.63 -21.55
CA VAL A 398 15.53 58.41 -20.74
C VAL A 398 14.10 57.89 -20.70
N ARG A 399 13.10 58.78 -20.63
CA ARG A 399 11.68 58.40 -20.72
C ARG A 399 11.39 57.68 -22.04
N ASP A 400 11.78 58.28 -23.15
CA ASP A 400 11.46 57.77 -24.48
C ASP A 400 12.19 56.45 -24.75
N MET A 401 13.46 56.33 -24.36
CA MET A 401 14.22 55.09 -24.45
C MET A 401 13.61 53.96 -23.61
N VAL A 402 13.18 54.26 -22.37
CA VAL A 402 12.53 53.26 -21.52
C VAL A 402 11.17 52.86 -22.10
N ALA A 403 10.37 53.82 -22.55
CA ALA A 403 9.07 53.55 -23.18
C ALA A 403 9.22 52.67 -24.44
N GLU A 404 10.20 52.99 -25.29
CA GLU A 404 10.50 52.20 -26.48
C GLU A 404 11.01 50.80 -26.12
N SER A 405 11.83 50.66 -25.08
CA SER A 405 12.35 49.36 -24.65
C SER A 405 11.25 48.42 -24.12
N VAL A 406 10.28 48.95 -23.39
CA VAL A 406 9.13 48.18 -22.88
C VAL A 406 8.21 47.82 -24.04
N ALA A 407 7.93 48.78 -24.95
CA ALA A 407 7.14 48.52 -26.14
C ALA A 407 7.76 47.42 -27.01
N ARG A 408 9.09 47.48 -27.25
CA ARG A 408 9.86 46.46 -27.98
C ARG A 408 9.87 45.14 -27.22
N GLY A 409 9.98 45.16 -25.90
CA GLY A 409 10.01 43.98 -25.05
C GLY A 409 8.69 43.22 -24.98
N CYS A 410 7.56 43.94 -25.11
CA CYS A 410 6.21 43.38 -25.12
C CYS A 410 5.74 42.93 -26.53
N GLN A 411 6.48 43.29 -27.59
CA GLN A 411 6.14 42.86 -28.94
C GLN A 411 6.21 41.34 -29.07
N VAL A 412 5.14 40.76 -29.63
CA VAL A 412 5.05 39.34 -29.95
C VAL A 412 5.99 39.06 -31.14
N PRO A 413 6.77 37.96 -31.12
CA PRO A 413 7.68 37.60 -32.20
C PRO A 413 7.04 37.64 -33.60
N SER A 414 7.70 38.28 -34.57
CA SER A 414 7.33 38.26 -35.99
C SER A 414 7.32 36.82 -36.51
N GLY A 415 6.14 36.18 -36.51
CA GLY A 415 5.94 34.79 -36.89
C GLY A 415 4.88 34.05 -36.07
N ALA A 416 4.63 34.49 -34.83
CA ALA A 416 3.42 34.10 -34.11
C ALA A 416 2.29 35.01 -34.60
N GLY A 417 1.30 34.41 -35.28
CA GLY A 417 0.27 35.11 -36.06
C GLY A 417 -0.34 36.34 -35.39
N LYS A 418 -0.81 37.28 -36.22
CA LYS A 418 -1.49 38.55 -35.85
C LYS A 418 -2.62 38.33 -34.84
N MET A 419 -2.30 38.16 -33.56
CA MET A 419 -3.25 38.33 -32.48
C MET A 419 -3.09 39.76 -31.99
N ARG A 420 -3.68 40.68 -32.77
CA ARG A 420 -3.87 42.08 -32.39
C ARG A 420 -4.95 42.10 -31.32
N ASP A 421 -4.59 41.63 -30.14
CA ASP A 421 -5.48 41.61 -28.98
C ASP A 421 -5.42 43.00 -28.35
N GLU A 422 -6.45 43.82 -28.57
CA GLU A 422 -6.54 45.18 -28.05
C GLU A 422 -6.39 45.22 -26.52
N ARG A 423 -6.76 44.13 -25.84
CA ARG A 423 -6.56 43.92 -24.41
C ARG A 423 -5.07 43.82 -24.03
N ARG A 424 -4.25 43.14 -24.85
CA ARG A 424 -2.80 43.07 -24.65
C ARG A 424 -2.13 44.41 -24.92
N MET A 425 -2.59 45.15 -25.92
CA MET A 425 -2.11 46.52 -26.19
C MET A 425 -2.37 47.45 -25.00
N ALA A 426 -3.57 47.42 -24.42
CA ALA A 426 -3.92 48.20 -23.22
C ALA A 426 -3.17 47.73 -21.95
N GLU A 427 -2.76 46.47 -21.88
CA GLU A 427 -1.84 45.97 -20.84
C GLU A 427 -0.41 46.51 -21.06
N TRP A 428 0.08 46.55 -22.30
CA TRP A 428 1.41 47.08 -22.62
C TRP A 428 1.55 48.57 -22.32
N GLU A 429 0.54 49.37 -22.67
CA GLU A 429 0.51 50.81 -22.33
C GLU A 429 0.57 51.04 -20.82
N ARG A 430 -0.10 50.18 -20.03
CA ARG A 430 -0.03 50.21 -18.57
C ARG A 430 1.37 49.85 -18.06
N GLU A 431 2.02 48.82 -18.60
CA GLU A 431 3.38 48.45 -18.19
C GLU A 431 4.43 49.52 -18.57
N VAL A 432 4.27 50.17 -19.74
CA VAL A 432 5.07 51.33 -20.13
C VAL A 432 4.93 52.45 -19.11
N ALA A 433 3.70 52.80 -18.72
CA ALA A 433 3.45 53.84 -17.73
C ALA A 433 4.04 53.52 -16.36
N VAL A 434 3.96 52.26 -15.91
CA VAL A 434 4.52 51.80 -14.62
C VAL A 434 6.06 51.88 -14.62
N MET A 435 6.70 51.39 -15.68
CA MET A 435 8.17 51.39 -15.80
C MET A 435 8.72 52.81 -15.96
N VAL A 436 8.10 53.64 -16.80
CA VAL A 436 8.45 55.06 -16.94
C VAL A 436 8.22 55.80 -15.62
N GLY A 437 7.13 55.51 -14.91
CA GLY A 437 6.84 56.08 -13.60
C GLY A 437 7.89 55.75 -12.54
N ALA A 438 8.39 54.51 -12.53
CA ALA A 438 9.43 54.10 -11.59
C ALA A 438 10.79 54.80 -11.83
N VAL A 439 11.17 55.02 -13.08
CA VAL A 439 12.44 55.68 -13.43
C VAL A 439 12.32 57.20 -13.37
N VAL A 440 11.25 57.77 -13.94
CA VAL A 440 11.05 59.22 -14.08
C VAL A 440 10.44 59.86 -12.83
N GLY A 441 9.63 59.10 -12.07
CA GLY A 441 9.08 59.55 -10.80
C GLY A 441 10.15 59.73 -9.72
N GLY A 442 11.21 58.90 -9.74
CA GLY A 442 12.36 59.03 -8.85
C GLY A 442 13.31 60.19 -9.17
N LEU A 443 13.23 60.76 -10.38
CA LEU A 443 14.05 61.89 -10.83
C LEU A 443 13.57 63.25 -10.28
N GLY A 444 12.43 63.28 -9.58
CA GLY A 444 11.80 64.50 -9.05
C GLY A 444 11.00 65.25 -10.11
N ARG A 445 10.17 66.21 -9.68
CA ARG A 445 9.50 67.13 -10.60
C ARG A 445 10.51 68.04 -11.27
#